data_AF-A0A350CC56-F1
#
_entry.id   AF-A0A350CC56-F1
#
_cell.length_a   1.000
_cell.length_b   1.000
_cell.length_c   1.000
_cell.angle_alpha   90.00
_cell.angle_beta   90.00
_cell.angle_gamma   90.00
#
_symmetry.space_group_name_H-M   'P 1'
#
loop_
_entity.id
_entity.type
_entity.pdbx_description
1 polymer ?
#
loop_
_entity_poly.entity_id
_entity_poly.type
_entity_poly.pdbx_seq_one_letter_code
_entity_poly.pdbx_strand_id
1 'polypeptide(L)'
;MFRICSNVIVTLFLALNWLAVGHAEELKPAAWSSAPEALQKCEELETGRKWGEAIQLYEKALESFAGDQSLKYGLRRARIHHAVERRYGDLSFQGMLNDSGRTQLLNMFEDVYRSVQREYLESVSLTRFLAHGTESL
;
A
#
# COMPACT_ATOMS: atom_id res chain seq x y z
N MET A 1 34.19 56.60 29.71
CA MET A 1 33.17 56.05 28.78
C MET A 1 33.86 55.03 27.88
N PHE A 2 33.25 53.87 27.59
CA PHE A 2 33.78 52.74 26.77
C PHE A 2 34.41 51.51 27.47
N ARG A 3 33.83 50.97 28.55
CA ARG A 3 34.19 49.61 29.05
C ARG A 3 33.01 48.76 29.53
N ILE A 4 31.79 49.01 29.07
CA ILE A 4 30.59 48.25 29.49
C ILE A 4 29.86 47.60 28.30
N CYS A 5 30.08 48.06 27.06
CA CYS A 5 29.35 47.56 25.89
C CYS A 5 29.87 46.25 25.30
N SER A 6 31.02 45.72 25.74
CA SER A 6 31.63 44.54 25.10
C SER A 6 31.09 43.20 25.63
N ASN A 7 30.71 43.11 26.90
CA ASN A 7 30.24 41.84 27.49
C ASN A 7 28.78 41.51 27.14
N VAL A 8 27.95 42.52 26.85
CA VAL A 8 26.53 42.31 26.51
C VAL A 8 26.39 41.69 25.12
N ILE A 9 27.30 41.99 24.20
CA ILE A 9 27.27 41.46 22.83
C ILE A 9 27.67 39.98 22.80
N VAL A 10 28.63 39.55 23.63
CA VAL A 10 29.08 38.15 23.69
C VAL A 10 28.01 37.24 24.31
N THR A 11 27.27 37.72 25.32
CA THR A 11 26.18 36.94 25.92
C THR A 11 24.95 36.86 25.02
N LEU A 12 24.71 37.86 24.16
CA LEU A 12 23.60 37.83 23.19
C LEU A 12 23.85 36.83 22.05
N PHE A 13 25.11 36.67 21.62
CA PHE A 13 25.49 35.71 20.58
C PHE A 13 25.45 34.24 21.04
N LEU A 14 25.65 33.98 22.34
CA LEU A 14 25.51 32.64 22.91
C LEU A 14 24.03 32.24 23.12
N ALA A 15 23.14 33.19 23.35
CA ALA A 15 21.70 32.92 23.46
C ALA A 15 21.01 32.72 22.10
N LEU A 16 21.50 33.34 21.02
CA LEU A 16 20.94 33.15 19.67
C LEU A 16 21.28 31.79 19.05
N ASN A 17 22.37 31.14 19.47
CA ASN A 17 22.76 29.82 18.96
C ASN A 17 21.98 28.65 19.59
N TRP A 18 21.19 28.89 20.65
CA TRP A 18 20.38 27.84 21.28
C TRP A 18 19.00 27.65 20.60
N LEU A 19 18.56 28.59 19.77
CA LEU A 19 17.27 28.52 19.07
C LEU A 19 17.30 27.74 17.75
N ALA A 20 18.46 27.20 17.36
CA ALA A 20 18.63 26.39 16.17
C ALA A 20 18.87 24.90 16.47
N VAL A 21 18.46 24.41 17.64
CA VAL A 21 18.21 22.97 17.80
C VAL A 21 16.87 22.69 17.12
N GLY A 22 16.90 22.67 15.79
CA GLY A 22 15.86 22.04 15.00
C GLY A 22 15.64 20.65 15.57
N HIS A 23 14.38 20.24 15.70
CA HIS A 23 14.05 18.86 15.98
C HIS A 23 14.82 18.01 14.97
N ALA A 24 15.88 17.34 15.43
CA ALA A 24 16.47 16.25 14.69
C ALA A 24 15.37 15.20 14.68
N GLU A 25 14.57 15.20 13.61
CA GLU A 25 13.73 14.08 13.23
C GLU A 25 14.66 12.87 13.30
N GLU A 26 14.44 12.02 14.29
CA GLU A 26 15.20 10.81 14.49
C GLU A 26 15.04 10.01 13.19
N LEU A 27 16.06 10.05 12.32
CA LEU A 27 16.11 9.33 11.06
C LEU A 27 16.02 7.84 11.41
N LYS A 28 14.78 7.34 11.51
CA LYS A 28 14.51 5.91 11.57
C LYS A 28 15.31 5.30 10.43
N PRO A 29 16.22 4.35 10.70
CA PRO A 29 16.97 3.72 9.63
C PRO A 29 15.96 3.21 8.62
N ALA A 30 16.07 3.65 7.37
CA ALA A 30 15.19 3.20 6.33
C ALA A 30 15.19 1.67 6.34
N ALA A 31 14.01 1.05 6.41
CA ALA A 31 13.88 -0.41 6.51
C ALA A 31 14.52 -1.14 5.29
N TRP A 32 14.85 -0.37 4.25
CA TRP A 32 15.46 -0.79 3.00
C TRP A 32 16.39 0.31 2.49
N SER A 33 17.47 -0.09 1.82
CA SER A 33 18.42 0.82 1.16
C SER A 33 18.02 1.17 -0.27
N SER A 34 17.15 0.38 -0.89
CA SER A 34 16.71 0.56 -2.28
C SER A 34 15.31 -0.04 -2.56
N ALA A 35 14.66 0.40 -3.63
CA ALA A 35 13.36 -0.13 -4.04
C ALA A 35 13.38 -1.65 -4.38
N PRO A 36 14.41 -2.19 -5.06
CA PRO A 36 14.53 -3.63 -5.29
C PRO A 36 14.66 -4.44 -3.99
N GLU A 37 15.40 -3.93 -2.99
CA GLU A 37 15.51 -4.59 -1.69
C GLU A 37 14.16 -4.59 -0.95
N ALA A 38 13.44 -3.48 -1.00
CA ALA A 38 12.09 -3.38 -0.42
C ALA A 38 11.13 -4.38 -1.10
N LEU A 39 11.19 -4.47 -2.43
CA LEU A 39 10.38 -5.38 -3.22
C LEU A 39 10.65 -6.84 -2.84
N GLN A 40 11.92 -7.23 -2.74
CA GLN A 40 12.30 -8.59 -2.35
C GLN A 40 11.72 -8.98 -0.98
N LYS A 41 11.82 -8.12 0.03
CA LYS A 41 11.24 -8.40 1.36
C LYS A 41 9.71 -8.52 1.32
N CYS A 42 9.04 -7.79 0.43
CA CYS A 42 7.60 -7.95 0.25
C CYS A 42 7.25 -9.29 -0.42
N GLU A 43 8.02 -9.70 -1.44
CA GLU A 43 7.84 -10.97 -2.14
C GLU A 43 8.12 -12.20 -1.25
N GLU A 44 9.00 -12.06 -0.26
CA GLU A 44 9.21 -13.09 0.78
C GLU A 44 7.93 -13.31 1.61
N LEU A 45 7.21 -12.25 1.97
CA LEU A 45 5.92 -12.35 2.66
C LEU A 45 4.83 -12.93 1.76
N GLU A 46 4.81 -12.57 0.47
CA GLU A 46 3.91 -13.16 -0.52
C GLU A 46 4.15 -14.68 -0.66
N THR A 47 5.41 -15.11 -0.74
CA THR A 47 5.79 -16.53 -0.79
C THR A 47 5.29 -17.28 0.45
N GLY A 48 5.33 -16.62 1.62
CA GLY A 48 4.76 -17.14 2.87
C GLY A 48 3.23 -17.07 2.96
N ARG A 49 2.52 -16.60 1.91
CA ARG A 49 1.06 -16.31 1.90
C ARG A 49 0.62 -15.33 3.00
N LYS A 50 1.53 -14.51 3.51
CA LYS A 50 1.25 -13.51 4.53
C LYS A 50 0.76 -12.22 3.89
N TRP A 51 -0.33 -12.30 3.13
CA TRP A 51 -0.78 -11.20 2.26
C TRP A 51 -1.06 -9.91 3.04
N GLY A 52 -1.65 -10.02 4.24
CA GLY A 52 -1.89 -8.86 5.10
C GLY A 52 -0.61 -8.14 5.53
N GLU A 53 0.44 -8.90 5.91
CA GLU A 53 1.75 -8.34 6.24
C GLU A 53 2.44 -7.77 5.00
N ALA A 54 2.34 -8.45 3.86
CA ALA A 54 2.89 -8.00 2.59
C ALA A 54 2.29 -6.65 2.15
N ILE A 55 0.96 -6.48 2.26
CA ILE A 55 0.28 -5.22 1.96
C ILE A 55 0.83 -4.08 2.81
N GLN A 56 0.96 -4.29 4.12
CA GLN A 56 1.50 -3.27 5.02
C GLN A 56 2.95 -2.92 4.68
N LEU A 57 3.76 -3.91 4.28
CA LEU A 57 5.15 -3.68 3.91
C LEU A 57 5.27 -2.92 2.58
N TYR A 58 4.45 -3.25 1.58
CA TYR A 58 4.37 -2.52 0.32
C TYR A 58 3.93 -1.06 0.51
N GLU A 59 2.94 -0.81 1.36
CA GLU A 59 2.47 0.55 1.66
C GLU A 59 3.59 1.40 2.25
N LYS A 60 4.32 0.86 3.23
CA LYS A 60 5.51 1.51 3.80
C LYS A 60 6.59 1.71 2.73
N ALA A 61 6.82 0.73 1.84
CA ALA A 61 7.82 0.82 0.78
C ALA A 61 7.52 1.96 -0.19
N LEU A 62 6.25 2.15 -0.51
CA LEU A 62 5.80 3.22 -1.39
C LEU A 62 5.85 4.62 -0.74
N GLU A 63 5.93 4.72 0.59
CA GLU A 63 6.24 6.01 1.25
C GLU A 63 7.64 6.51 0.88
N SER A 64 8.61 5.59 0.74
CA SER A 64 10.00 5.91 0.35
C SER A 64 10.22 5.90 -1.16
N PHE A 65 9.48 5.08 -1.90
CA PHE A 65 9.67 4.83 -3.34
C PHE A 65 8.38 5.03 -4.14
N ALA A 66 7.70 6.16 -3.96
CA ALA A 66 6.37 6.42 -4.53
C ALA A 66 6.27 6.30 -6.07
N GLY A 67 7.38 6.38 -6.80
CA GLY A 67 7.43 6.25 -8.26
C GLY A 67 7.56 4.82 -8.79
N ASP A 68 7.95 3.87 -7.93
CA ASP A 68 8.32 2.52 -8.35
C ASP A 68 7.08 1.73 -8.79
N GLN A 69 7.09 1.27 -10.05
CA GLN A 69 5.95 0.56 -10.64
C GLN A 69 5.86 -0.89 -10.15
N SER A 70 6.99 -1.52 -9.83
CA SER A 70 7.04 -2.90 -9.34
C SER A 70 6.43 -3.00 -7.95
N LEU A 71 6.73 -2.05 -7.05
CA LEU A 71 6.10 -1.96 -5.74
C LEU A 71 4.59 -1.67 -5.83
N LYS A 72 4.16 -0.80 -6.75
CA LYS A 72 2.72 -0.55 -6.99
C LYS A 72 2.00 -1.79 -7.51
N TYR A 73 2.64 -2.51 -8.42
CA TYR A 73 2.11 -3.75 -8.97
C TYR A 73 2.03 -4.85 -7.90
N GLY A 74 3.09 -5.03 -7.11
CA GLY A 74 3.13 -5.95 -5.97
C GLY A 74 2.02 -5.65 -4.95
N LEU A 75 1.85 -4.38 -4.56
CA LEU A 75 0.76 -3.97 -3.66
C LEU A 75 -0.62 -4.34 -4.21
N ARG A 76 -0.86 -4.09 -5.51
CA ARG A 76 -2.12 -4.45 -6.17
C ARG A 76 -2.35 -5.95 -6.11
N ARG A 77 -1.35 -6.74 -6.49
CA ARG A 77 -1.39 -8.21 -6.47
C ARG A 77 -1.65 -8.74 -5.07
N ALA A 78 -0.91 -8.30 -4.06
CA ALA A 78 -1.09 -8.70 -2.67
C ALA A 78 -2.51 -8.41 -2.14
N ARG A 79 -3.09 -7.25 -2.48
CA ARG A 79 -4.48 -6.89 -2.12
C ARG A 79 -5.50 -7.83 -2.75
N ILE A 80 -5.30 -8.22 -4.01
CA ILE A 80 -6.18 -9.17 -4.69
C ILE A 80 -6.10 -10.54 -4.00
N HIS A 81 -4.90 -11.08 -3.75
CA HIS A 81 -4.76 -12.36 -3.08
C HIS A 81 -5.34 -12.36 -1.66
N HIS A 82 -5.13 -11.30 -0.89
CA HIS A 82 -5.73 -11.16 0.45
C HIS A 82 -7.26 -11.15 0.40
N ALA A 83 -7.86 -10.46 -0.58
CA ALA A 83 -9.31 -10.41 -0.75
C ALA A 83 -9.88 -11.79 -1.15
N VAL A 84 -9.20 -12.50 -2.05
CA VAL A 84 -9.58 -13.84 -2.50
C VAL A 84 -9.48 -14.83 -1.35
N GLU A 85 -8.36 -14.86 -0.62
CA GLU A 85 -8.17 -15.77 0.50
C GLU A 85 -9.26 -15.57 1.57
N ARG A 86 -9.54 -14.33 1.94
CA ARG A 86 -10.63 -14.02 2.87
C ARG A 86 -11.99 -14.47 2.36
N ARG A 87 -12.28 -14.25 1.07
CA ARG A 87 -13.57 -14.62 0.48
C ARG A 87 -13.75 -16.13 0.42
N TYR A 88 -12.71 -16.87 0.05
CA TYR A 88 -12.74 -18.33 0.05
C TYR A 88 -12.61 -18.93 1.44
N GLY A 89 -12.16 -18.18 2.45
CA GLY A 89 -12.25 -18.58 3.86
C GLY A 89 -13.63 -18.40 4.50
N ASP A 90 -14.55 -17.68 3.85
CA ASP A 90 -15.90 -17.45 4.34
C ASP A 90 -16.81 -18.65 4.03
N LEU A 91 -17.24 -19.37 5.07
CA LEU A 91 -18.10 -20.55 4.94
C LEU A 91 -19.45 -20.25 4.29
N SER A 92 -20.00 -19.05 4.47
CA SER A 92 -21.26 -18.68 3.82
C SER A 92 -21.11 -18.56 2.31
N PHE A 93 -19.97 -18.01 1.87
CA PHE A 93 -19.63 -17.92 0.46
C PHE A 93 -19.37 -19.30 -0.15
N GLN A 94 -18.62 -20.15 0.55
CA GLN A 94 -18.40 -21.54 0.14
C GLN A 94 -19.70 -22.32 0.02
N GLY A 95 -20.60 -22.20 1.00
CA GLY A 95 -21.91 -22.85 0.97
C GLY A 95 -22.74 -22.39 -0.22
N MET A 96 -22.82 -21.08 -0.45
CA MET A 96 -23.50 -20.51 -1.61
C MET A 96 -22.92 -21.00 -2.94
N LEU A 97 -21.59 -21.13 -3.07
CA LEU A 97 -20.98 -21.69 -4.27
C LEU A 97 -21.31 -23.17 -4.50
N ASN A 98 -21.32 -23.97 -3.43
CA ASN A 98 -21.63 -25.41 -3.52
C ASN A 98 -23.10 -25.66 -3.86
N ASP A 99 -24.00 -24.83 -3.33
CA ASP A 99 -25.45 -24.96 -3.54
C ASP A 99 -25.90 -24.36 -4.89
N SER A 100 -25.07 -23.51 -5.51
CA SER A 100 -25.39 -22.85 -6.77
C SER A 100 -25.04 -23.69 -7.99
N GLY A 101 -26.00 -23.85 -8.90
CA GLY A 101 -25.73 -24.42 -10.22
C GLY A 101 -24.98 -23.46 -11.14
N ARG A 102 -24.31 -23.99 -12.17
CA ARG A 102 -23.55 -23.20 -13.18
C ARG A 102 -24.33 -22.00 -13.73
N THR A 103 -25.59 -22.18 -14.09
CA THR A 103 -26.43 -21.11 -14.65
C THR A 103 -26.64 -19.97 -13.66
N GLN A 104 -26.84 -20.28 -12.37
CA GLN A 104 -27.04 -19.28 -11.33
C GLN A 104 -25.77 -18.46 -11.10
N LEU A 105 -24.60 -19.11 -11.10
CA LEU A 105 -23.31 -18.43 -10.98
C LEU A 105 -23.02 -17.51 -12.18
N LEU A 106 -23.36 -17.96 -13.40
CA LEU A 106 -23.22 -17.14 -14.61
C LEU A 106 -24.14 -15.91 -14.58
N ASN A 107 -25.39 -16.08 -14.14
CA ASN A 107 -26.31 -14.96 -13.98
C ASN A 107 -25.80 -13.96 -12.94
N MET A 108 -25.32 -14.45 -11.79
CA MET A 108 -24.74 -13.59 -10.75
C MET A 108 -23.51 -12.82 -11.26
N PHE A 109 -22.65 -13.48 -12.05
CA PHE A 109 -21.52 -12.81 -12.70
C PHE A 109 -22.00 -11.70 -13.66
N GLU A 110 -23.01 -11.99 -14.49
CA GLU A 110 -23.57 -11.01 -15.42
C GLU A 110 -24.19 -9.82 -14.70
N ASP A 111 -24.91 -10.05 -13.60
CA ASP A 111 -25.49 -8.99 -12.77
C ASP A 111 -24.42 -8.06 -12.17
N VAL A 112 -23.33 -8.64 -11.66
CA VAL A 112 -22.19 -7.87 -11.14
C VAL A 112 -21.54 -7.07 -12.27
N TYR A 113 -21.27 -7.70 -13.42
CA TYR A 113 -20.67 -7.03 -14.57
C TYR A 113 -21.53 -5.85 -15.05
N ARG A 114 -22.86 -6.07 -15.19
CA ARG A 114 -23.81 -5.01 -15.56
C ARG A 114 -23.86 -3.90 -14.51
N SER A 115 -23.77 -4.22 -13.22
CA SER A 115 -23.74 -3.20 -12.17
C SER A 115 -22.49 -2.34 -12.24
N VAL A 116 -21.33 -2.95 -12.49
CA VAL A 116 -20.09 -2.23 -12.72
C VAL A 116 -20.22 -1.35 -13.97
N GLN A 117 -20.74 -1.87 -15.08
CA GLN A 117 -20.93 -1.06 -16.28
C GLN A 117 -21.85 0.15 -16.08
N ARG A 118 -22.85 0.07 -15.20
CA ARG A 118 -23.75 1.20 -14.92
C ARG A 118 -23.10 2.30 -14.08
N GLU A 119 -22.19 1.94 -13.17
CA GLU A 119 -21.59 2.89 -12.23
C GLU A 119 -20.42 3.67 -12.85
N TYR A 120 -19.74 3.08 -13.84
CA TYR A 120 -18.58 3.70 -14.47
C TYR A 120 -18.98 4.55 -15.68
N LEU A 121 -18.38 5.73 -15.77
CA LEU A 121 -18.62 6.68 -16.87
C LEU A 121 -18.08 6.18 -18.21
N GLU A 122 -16.99 5.42 -18.17
CA GLU A 122 -16.40 4.74 -19.32
C GLU A 122 -16.75 3.25 -19.31
N SER A 123 -17.00 2.69 -20.50
CA SER A 123 -17.33 1.27 -20.61
C SER A 123 -16.12 0.40 -20.27
N VAL A 124 -16.28 -0.46 -19.26
CA VAL A 124 -15.29 -1.47 -18.92
C VAL A 124 -15.45 -2.64 -19.89
N SER A 125 -14.39 -2.98 -20.64
CA SER A 125 -14.42 -4.14 -21.53
C SER A 125 -14.49 -5.45 -20.73
N LEU A 126 -15.27 -6.41 -21.21
CA LEU A 126 -15.38 -7.73 -20.56
C LEU A 126 -14.02 -8.41 -20.42
N THR A 127 -13.16 -8.30 -21.44
CA THR A 127 -11.79 -8.84 -21.39
C THR A 127 -10.98 -8.25 -20.26
N ARG A 128 -11.02 -6.93 -20.06
CA ARG A 128 -10.29 -6.27 -18.97
C ARG A 128 -10.88 -6.63 -17.61
N PHE A 129 -12.20 -6.70 -17.53
CA PHE A 129 -12.90 -7.11 -16.31
C PHE A 129 -12.52 -8.53 -15.89
N LEU A 130 -12.55 -9.48 -16.83
CA LEU A 130 -12.14 -10.86 -16.61
C LEU A 130 -10.66 -10.95 -16.27
N ALA A 131 -9.78 -10.30 -17.04
CA ALA A 131 -8.34 -10.33 -16.80
C ALA A 131 -7.99 -9.89 -15.37
N HIS A 132 -8.56 -8.76 -14.92
CA HIS A 132 -8.38 -8.30 -13.54
C HIS A 132 -9.00 -9.26 -12.51
N GLY A 133 -10.17 -9.83 -12.79
CA GLY A 133 -10.81 -10.81 -11.90
C GLY A 133 -10.02 -12.11 -11.75
N THR A 134 -9.21 -12.47 -12.74
CA THR A 134 -8.38 -13.68 -12.76
C THR A 134 -6.92 -13.42 -12.40
N GLU A 135 -6.52 -12.21 -12.01
CA GLU A 135 -5.14 -11.89 -11.63
C GLU A 135 -4.63 -12.72 -10.43
N SER A 136 -5.52 -13.38 -9.70
CA SER A 136 -5.17 -14.26 -8.59
C SER A 136 -5.02 -15.75 -8.95
N LEU A 137 -5.35 -16.15 -10.18
CA LEU A 137 -5.28 -17.54 -10.65
C LEU A 137 -3.89 -17.88 -11.18
#